data_AF-A0A2W7IGA6-F1
#
_entry.id   AF-A0A2W7IGA6-F1
#
_cell.length_a   1.000
_cell.length_b   1.000
_cell.length_c   1.000
_cell.angle_alpha   90.00
_cell.angle_beta   90.00
_cell.angle_gamma   90.00
#
_symmetry.space_group_name_H-M   'P 1'
#
loop_
_entity.id
_entity.type
_entity.pdbx_description
1 polymer ?
#
loop_
_entity_poly.entity_id
_entity_poly.type
_entity_poly.pdbx_seq_one_letter_code
_entity_poly.pdbx_strand_id
1 'polypeptide(L)'
;MAAQNLQVIHEKKTLGEFDFFLRDRELKEVLHVELVYKFYLFDPSISKDDELKCWIGPNRKDSFLRKINRLKEHQFPLLYRPESEKVLSRIQLNPRQLKQKVCFKANLFVPKNDNQSTYHLINPNAIIGYWMHLNEFTEAEYGQDKYFSPQKKDWPIDPAHLKDWMDFKGILTEIDYLFKHNKAAYVWRKIQNGGYERFFIVWW
;
A
#
# COMPACT_ATOMS: atom_id res chain seq x y z
N MET A 1 -20.00 9.58 11.75
CA MET A 1 -18.61 10.02 11.89
C MET A 1 -18.52 11.01 13.04
N ALA A 2 -17.47 10.96 13.87
CA ALA A 2 -17.25 11.91 14.96
C ALA A 2 -16.19 12.96 14.61
N ALA A 3 -15.07 12.55 14.02
CA ALA A 3 -14.02 13.43 13.50
C ALA A 3 -13.15 12.68 12.47
N GLN A 4 -12.37 13.41 11.68
CA GLN A 4 -11.41 12.86 10.74
C GLN A 4 -10.21 13.82 10.56
N ASN A 5 -9.05 13.29 10.16
CA ASN A 5 -7.82 14.03 9.89
C ASN A 5 -7.45 15.00 11.03
N LEU A 6 -7.55 14.53 12.27
CA LEU A 6 -7.38 15.35 13.46
C LEU A 6 -5.90 15.47 13.82
N GLN A 7 -5.31 16.65 13.62
CA GLN A 7 -3.89 16.88 13.85
C GLN A 7 -3.58 17.13 15.33
N VAL A 8 -2.48 16.53 15.80
CA VAL A 8 -1.89 16.77 17.11
C VAL A 8 -0.66 17.65 16.92
N ILE A 9 -0.79 18.93 17.30
CA ILE A 9 0.27 19.93 17.14
C ILE A 9 0.77 20.39 18.50
N HIS A 10 2.09 20.42 18.66
CA HIS A 10 2.78 20.91 19.84
C HIS A 10 3.89 21.86 19.42
N GLU A 11 3.93 23.08 19.96
CA GLU A 11 4.97 24.08 19.65
C GLU A 11 5.21 24.26 18.13
N LYS A 12 4.13 24.38 17.35
CA LYS A 12 4.14 24.48 15.88
C LYS A 12 4.69 23.25 15.14
N LYS A 13 4.96 22.14 15.83
CA LYS A 13 5.35 20.85 15.24
C LYS A 13 4.17 19.88 15.26
N THR A 14 3.89 19.26 14.12
CA THR A 14 2.91 18.15 14.05
C THR A 14 3.54 16.90 14.66
N LEU A 15 2.98 16.43 15.78
CA LEU A 15 3.38 15.20 16.44
C LEU A 15 2.77 13.97 15.76
N GLY A 16 1.60 14.15 15.14
CA GLY A 16 0.90 13.14 14.36
C GLY A 16 -0.50 13.62 13.97
N GLU A 17 -1.25 12.73 13.35
CA GLU A 17 -2.63 12.96 12.89
C GLU A 17 -3.43 11.67 13.11
N PHE A 18 -4.68 11.79 13.55
CA PHE A 18 -5.61 10.67 13.65
C PHE A 18 -6.53 10.65 12.42
N ASP A 19 -6.58 9.52 11.71
CA ASP A 19 -7.35 9.42 10.47
C ASP A 19 -8.85 9.55 10.73
N PHE A 20 -9.43 8.68 11.58
CA PHE A 20 -10.87 8.68 11.83
C PHE A 20 -11.26 8.41 13.28
N PHE A 21 -12.30 9.12 13.72
CA PHE A 21 -13.10 8.75 14.88
C PHE A 21 -14.53 8.44 14.40
N LEU A 22 -14.96 7.18 14.56
CA LEU A 22 -16.23 6.68 14.06
C LEU A 22 -17.16 6.34 15.23
N ARG A 23 -18.45 6.66 15.09
CA ARG A 23 -19.47 6.22 16.06
C ARG A 23 -20.01 4.88 15.58
N ASP A 24 -19.81 3.84 16.38
CA ASP A 24 -20.45 2.55 16.18
C ASP A 24 -21.94 2.68 16.52
N ARG A 25 -22.82 2.37 15.56
CA ARG A 25 -24.27 2.53 15.73
C ARG A 25 -24.89 1.40 16.56
N GLU A 26 -24.25 0.23 16.57
CA GLU A 26 -24.75 -0.95 17.26
C GLU A 26 -24.25 -0.96 18.70
N LEU A 27 -22.94 -0.81 18.88
CA LEU A 27 -22.29 -0.85 20.20
C LEU A 27 -22.37 0.48 20.95
N LYS A 28 -22.77 1.57 20.27
CA LYS A 28 -22.81 2.94 20.82
C LYS A 28 -21.47 3.44 21.36
N GLU A 29 -20.37 2.89 20.86
CA GLU A 29 -19.01 3.27 21.21
C GLU A 29 -18.38 4.17 20.15
N VAL A 30 -17.25 4.80 20.47
CA VAL A 30 -16.44 5.54 19.50
C VAL A 30 -15.16 4.76 19.20
N LEU A 31 -14.92 4.51 17.92
CA LEU A 31 -13.74 3.84 17.41
C LEU A 31 -12.73 4.87 16.93
N HIS A 32 -11.48 4.75 17.36
CA HIS A 32 -10.35 5.40 16.69
C HIS A 32 -9.83 4.43 15.62
N VAL A 33 -9.92 4.81 14.35
CA VAL A 33 -9.51 3.96 13.23
C VAL A 33 -8.36 4.61 12.48
N GLU A 34 -7.23 3.90 12.44
CA GLU A 34 -6.09 4.21 11.57
C GLU A 34 -6.27 3.51 10.22
N LEU A 35 -6.20 4.25 9.12
CA LEU A 35 -6.32 3.73 7.77
C LEU A 35 -4.92 3.53 7.16
N VAL A 36 -4.70 2.33 6.63
CA VAL A 36 -3.51 2.02 5.86
C VAL A 36 -3.92 1.52 4.49
N TYR A 37 -3.39 2.15 3.44
CA TYR A 37 -3.50 1.67 2.06
C TYR A 37 -2.11 1.59 1.44
N LYS A 38 -1.63 0.37 1.16
CA LYS A 38 -0.24 0.12 0.79
C LYS A 38 -0.10 -0.90 -0.33
N PHE A 39 1.07 -0.86 -0.97
CA PHE A 39 1.48 -1.80 -2.01
C PHE A 39 2.81 -2.39 -1.56
N TYR A 40 2.91 -3.71 -1.54
CA TYR A 40 4.13 -4.41 -1.12
C TYR A 40 4.50 -5.51 -2.12
N LEU A 41 5.79 -5.68 -2.33
CA LEU A 41 6.40 -6.75 -3.11
C LEU A 41 7.02 -7.74 -2.14
N PHE A 42 6.85 -9.04 -2.39
CA PHE A 42 7.54 -10.09 -1.65
C PHE A 42 8.94 -10.31 -2.25
N ASP A 43 9.97 -10.08 -1.45
CA ASP A 43 11.36 -10.38 -1.80
C ASP A 43 11.92 -11.49 -0.89
N PRO A 44 11.98 -12.74 -1.38
CA PRO A 44 12.45 -13.88 -0.59
C PRO A 44 13.94 -13.82 -0.24
N SER A 45 14.72 -12.94 -0.89
CA SER A 45 16.15 -12.81 -0.58
C SER A 45 16.43 -12.12 0.76
N ILE A 46 15.44 -11.42 1.32
CA ILE A 46 15.58 -10.63 2.56
C ILE A 46 15.66 -11.53 3.80
N SER A 47 14.82 -12.56 3.87
CA SER A 47 14.80 -13.47 5.01
C SER A 47 14.23 -14.82 4.60
N LYS A 48 14.83 -15.90 5.12
CA LYS A 48 14.34 -17.26 4.96
C LYS A 48 13.31 -17.65 6.03
N ASP A 49 13.35 -17.00 7.19
CA ASP A 49 12.62 -17.43 8.39
C ASP A 49 11.55 -16.42 8.83
N ASP A 50 11.46 -15.25 8.19
CA ASP A 50 10.54 -14.17 8.58
C ASP A 50 9.84 -13.56 7.35
N GLU A 51 8.67 -14.11 7.04
CA GLU A 51 7.83 -13.68 5.92
C GLU A 51 7.51 -12.17 5.98
N LEU A 52 7.29 -11.61 7.18
CA LEU A 52 6.89 -10.20 7.32
C LEU A 52 8.01 -9.22 6.96
N LYS A 53 9.27 -9.63 7.06
CA LYS A 53 10.42 -8.82 6.61
C LYS A 53 10.53 -8.76 5.09
N CYS A 54 10.06 -9.79 4.40
CA CYS A 54 10.17 -9.92 2.95
C CYS A 54 9.17 -9.02 2.20
N TRP A 55 8.13 -8.53 2.86
CA TRP A 55 7.16 -7.60 2.28
C TRP A 55 7.66 -6.15 2.30
N ILE A 56 8.21 -5.70 1.16
CA ILE A 56 8.83 -4.39 0.99
C ILE A 56 8.04 -3.50 0.03
N GLY A 57 8.12 -2.18 0.20
CA GLY A 57 7.55 -1.25 -0.76
C GLY A 57 8.25 -1.39 -2.12
N PRO A 58 7.59 -1.08 -3.25
CA PRO A 58 8.16 -1.28 -4.60
C PRO A 58 9.52 -0.61 -4.80
N ASN A 59 9.76 0.49 -4.09
CA ASN A 59 10.98 1.27 -4.15
C ASN A 59 11.97 0.97 -3.01
N ARG A 60 11.76 -0.09 -2.24
CA ARG A 60 12.51 -0.48 -1.01
C ARG A 60 12.59 0.61 0.08
N LYS A 61 11.79 1.67 -0.04
CA LYS A 61 11.76 2.80 0.91
C LYS A 61 10.85 2.56 2.10
N ASP A 62 9.98 1.55 2.07
CA ASP A 62 9.20 1.10 3.23
C ASP A 62 9.05 -0.43 3.27
N SER A 63 8.49 -0.94 4.37
CA SER A 63 8.17 -2.36 4.51
C SER A 63 6.91 -2.53 5.36
N PHE A 64 6.27 -3.69 5.23
CA PHE A 64 5.08 -4.07 5.98
C PHE A 64 5.38 -4.08 7.48
N LEU A 65 6.44 -4.79 7.90
CA LEU A 65 6.86 -4.88 9.30
C LEU A 65 7.12 -3.49 9.92
N ARG A 66 7.82 -2.62 9.19
CA ARG A 66 8.11 -1.26 9.69
C ARG A 66 6.84 -0.42 9.84
N LYS A 67 5.84 -0.58 8.96
CA LYS A 67 4.55 0.10 9.08
C LYS A 67 3.77 -0.41 10.30
N ILE A 68 3.77 -1.72 10.55
CA ILE A 68 3.14 -2.32 11.74
C ILE A 68 3.80 -1.82 13.03
N ASN A 69 5.12 -1.86 13.12
CA ASN A 69 5.82 -1.40 14.32
C ASN A 69 5.55 0.08 14.60
N ARG A 70 5.57 0.93 13.56
CA ARG A 70 5.20 2.34 13.71
C ARG A 70 3.76 2.54 14.21
N LEU A 71 2.81 1.72 13.78
CA LEU A 71 1.45 1.79 14.31
C LEU A 71 1.41 1.45 15.81
N LYS A 72 2.06 0.36 16.19
CA LYS A 72 2.08 -0.15 17.58
C LYS A 72 2.84 0.76 18.54
N GLU A 73 4.00 1.26 18.13
CA GLU A 73 4.95 1.94 19.02
C GLU A 73 4.77 3.46 19.01
N HIS A 74 4.14 4.01 17.97
CA HIS A 74 3.99 5.45 17.83
C HIS A 74 2.54 5.89 17.68
N GLN A 75 1.82 5.38 16.67
CA GLN A 75 0.50 5.91 16.32
C GLN A 75 -0.58 5.58 17.36
N PHE A 76 -0.62 4.35 17.87
CA PHE A 76 -1.58 4.00 18.92
C PHE A 76 -1.23 4.65 20.27
N PRO A 77 0.04 4.66 20.72
CA PRO A 77 0.42 5.39 21.92
C PRO A 77 0.18 6.91 21.83
N LEU A 78 0.21 7.51 20.64
CA LEU A 78 -0.07 8.93 20.44
C LEU A 78 -1.42 9.32 21.02
N LEU A 79 -2.43 8.44 20.97
CA LEU A 79 -3.78 8.70 21.48
C LEU A 79 -3.79 9.12 22.97
N TYR A 80 -2.85 8.59 23.76
CA TYR A 80 -2.80 8.79 25.21
C TYR A 80 -1.81 9.87 25.65
N ARG A 81 -1.27 10.66 24.72
CA ARG A 81 -0.38 11.76 25.07
C ARG A 81 -1.15 12.98 25.58
N PRO A 82 -0.56 13.82 26.46
CA PRO A 82 -1.22 15.03 26.96
C PRO A 82 -1.67 15.99 25.85
N GLU A 83 -0.92 16.09 24.76
CA GLU A 83 -1.28 16.92 23.60
C GLU A 83 -2.52 16.38 22.89
N SER A 84 -2.64 15.06 22.77
CA SER A 84 -3.81 14.40 22.19
C SER A 84 -5.05 14.58 23.07
N GLU A 85 -4.92 14.45 24.40
CA GLU A 85 -6.02 14.69 25.33
C GLU A 85 -6.60 16.11 25.18
N LYS A 86 -5.75 17.13 25.02
CA LYS A 86 -6.18 18.51 24.77
C LYS A 86 -6.96 18.67 23.47
N VAL A 87 -6.56 17.97 22.41
CA VAL A 87 -7.25 18.06 21.12
C VAL A 87 -8.56 17.25 21.14
N LEU A 88 -8.56 16.06 21.75
CA LEU A 88 -9.73 15.17 21.85
C LEU A 88 -10.83 15.74 22.76
N SER A 89 -10.46 16.37 23.87
CA SER A 89 -11.43 17.02 24.78
C SER A 89 -12.21 18.15 24.11
N ARG A 90 -11.60 18.90 23.19
CA ARG A 90 -12.29 19.96 22.41
C ARG A 90 -13.40 19.41 21.52
N ILE A 91 -13.31 18.14 21.14
CA ILE A 91 -14.33 17.42 20.36
C ILE A 91 -15.10 16.40 21.22
N GLN A 92 -15.04 16.55 22.55
CA GLN A 92 -15.78 15.74 23.52
C GLN A 92 -15.48 14.24 23.42
N LEU A 93 -14.26 13.88 23.04
CA LEU A 93 -13.78 12.50 23.05
C LEU A 93 -12.84 12.27 24.24
N ASN A 94 -13.08 11.18 24.96
CA ASN A 94 -12.18 10.72 26.01
C ASN A 94 -11.34 9.55 25.47
N PRO A 95 -10.01 9.69 25.32
CA PRO A 95 -9.16 8.63 24.77
C PRO A 95 -9.29 7.28 25.50
N ARG A 96 -9.61 7.27 26.80
CA ARG A 96 -9.80 6.02 27.58
C ARG A 96 -11.07 5.25 27.24
N GLN A 97 -12.03 5.89 26.58
CA GLN A 97 -13.29 5.28 26.16
C GLN A 97 -13.28 4.88 24.68
N LEU A 98 -12.18 5.14 23.96
CA LEU A 98 -12.05 4.82 22.56
C LEU A 98 -11.51 3.41 22.38
N LYS A 99 -12.06 2.67 21.41
CA LYS A 99 -11.45 1.43 20.93
C LYS A 99 -10.59 1.73 19.71
N GLN A 100 -9.30 1.42 19.80
CA GLN A 100 -8.38 1.57 18.69
C GLN A 100 -8.51 0.39 17.71
N LYS A 101 -8.57 0.71 16.42
CA LYS A 101 -8.66 -0.24 15.32
C LYS A 101 -7.74 0.21 14.19
N VAL A 102 -7.34 -0.75 13.36
CA VAL A 102 -6.65 -0.47 12.10
C VAL A 102 -7.47 -1.04 10.95
N CYS A 103 -7.69 -0.23 9.92
CA CYS A 103 -8.14 -0.70 8.62
C CYS A 103 -6.91 -0.84 7.72
N PHE A 104 -6.30 -2.02 7.69
CA PHE A 104 -5.12 -2.29 6.89
C PHE A 104 -5.49 -2.93 5.56
N LYS A 105 -5.42 -2.16 4.48
CA LYS A 105 -5.61 -2.62 3.11
C LYS A 105 -4.27 -2.62 2.39
N ALA A 106 -3.89 -3.79 1.87
CA ALA A 106 -2.67 -3.95 1.10
C ALA A 106 -2.98 -4.63 -0.23
N ASN A 107 -2.29 -4.20 -1.27
CA ASN A 107 -2.15 -4.92 -2.52
C ASN A 107 -0.76 -5.55 -2.55
N LEU A 108 -0.71 -6.86 -2.64
CA LEU A 108 0.50 -7.67 -2.53
C LEU A 108 0.88 -8.22 -3.89
N PHE A 109 2.18 -8.26 -4.15
CA PHE A 109 2.76 -8.74 -5.40
C PHE A 109 3.88 -9.70 -5.09
N VAL A 110 3.89 -10.85 -5.75
CA VAL A 110 4.87 -11.93 -5.55
C VAL A 110 5.82 -12.01 -6.75
N PRO A 111 7.00 -12.64 -6.65
CA PRO A 111 7.85 -12.82 -7.83
C PRO A 111 7.10 -13.53 -8.97
N LYS A 112 7.32 -13.14 -10.24
CA LYS A 112 6.65 -13.74 -11.41
C LYS A 112 6.71 -15.27 -11.43
N ASN A 113 7.87 -15.83 -11.06
CA ASN A 113 8.13 -17.27 -11.06
C ASN A 113 8.00 -17.89 -9.65
N ASP A 114 7.15 -17.31 -8.80
CA ASP A 114 6.86 -17.86 -7.48
C ASP A 114 6.02 -19.14 -7.59
N ASN A 115 6.70 -20.28 -7.60
CA ASN A 115 6.06 -21.56 -7.89
C ASN A 115 5.49 -22.28 -6.66
N GLN A 116 5.86 -21.90 -5.42
CA GLN A 116 5.57 -22.72 -4.23
C GLN A 116 5.50 -21.97 -2.88
N SER A 117 5.49 -20.63 -2.85
CA SER A 117 5.43 -19.92 -1.57
C SER A 117 4.03 -20.02 -0.95
N THR A 118 3.95 -20.66 0.21
CA THR A 118 2.75 -20.54 1.06
C THR A 118 2.95 -19.35 1.99
N TYR A 119 2.11 -18.33 1.84
CA TYR A 119 2.14 -17.15 2.68
C TYR A 119 1.18 -17.35 3.86
N HIS A 120 1.72 -17.53 5.06
CA HIS A 120 0.96 -17.90 6.25
C HIS A 120 0.54 -16.68 7.08
N LEU A 121 1.28 -15.57 6.98
CA LEU A 121 1.09 -14.40 7.84
C LEU A 121 0.28 -13.28 7.18
N ILE A 122 -0.13 -13.47 5.93
CA ILE A 122 -0.94 -12.52 5.15
C ILE A 122 -2.24 -13.16 4.66
N ASN A 123 -3.21 -12.30 4.34
CA ASN A 123 -4.43 -12.73 3.66
C ASN A 123 -4.10 -12.99 2.17
N PRO A 124 -4.21 -14.22 1.65
CA PRO A 124 -3.86 -14.53 0.26
C PRO A 124 -4.71 -13.75 -0.75
N ASN A 125 -5.94 -13.36 -0.40
CA ASN A 125 -6.79 -12.53 -1.26
C ASN A 125 -6.26 -11.09 -1.45
N ALA A 126 -5.25 -10.69 -0.69
CA ALA A 126 -4.55 -9.42 -0.90
C ALA A 126 -3.47 -9.51 -1.99
N ILE A 127 -3.10 -10.72 -2.44
CA ILE A 127 -2.20 -10.91 -3.58
C ILE A 127 -3.00 -10.67 -4.85
N ILE A 128 -2.61 -9.63 -5.61
CA ILE A 128 -3.35 -9.19 -6.80
C ILE A 128 -2.51 -9.17 -8.08
N GLY A 129 -1.26 -9.63 -7.99
CA GLY A 129 -0.34 -9.58 -9.12
C GLY A 129 1.05 -10.07 -8.76
N TYR A 130 1.99 -9.79 -9.65
CA TYR A 130 3.37 -10.21 -9.52
C TYR A 130 4.37 -9.07 -9.76
N TRP A 131 5.66 -9.34 -9.59
CA TRP A 131 6.73 -8.42 -9.97
C TRP A 131 7.85 -9.17 -10.69
N MET A 132 8.58 -8.44 -11.54
CA MET A 132 9.72 -8.95 -12.32
C MET A 132 10.77 -7.86 -12.57
N HIS A 133 11.95 -8.24 -13.02
CA HIS A 133 12.97 -7.32 -13.49
C HIS A 133 12.74 -6.96 -14.97
N LEU A 134 13.34 -5.86 -15.43
CA LEU A 134 13.16 -5.37 -16.81
C LEU A 134 13.64 -6.38 -17.88
N ASN A 135 14.68 -7.15 -17.59
CA ASN A 135 15.18 -8.18 -18.51
C ASN A 135 14.19 -9.35 -18.72
N GLU A 136 13.24 -9.55 -17.81
CA GLU A 136 12.17 -10.54 -17.95
C GLU A 136 11.00 -10.00 -18.80
N PHE A 137 10.88 -8.68 -18.99
CA PHE A 137 9.82 -8.04 -19.76
C PHE A 137 10.20 -7.92 -21.25
N THR A 138 10.20 -9.05 -21.95
CA THR A 138 10.68 -9.16 -23.35
C THR A 138 9.59 -8.98 -24.41
N GLU A 139 9.96 -8.48 -25.59
CA GLU A 139 9.01 -8.31 -26.71
C GLU A 139 8.42 -9.64 -27.20
N ALA A 140 9.18 -10.74 -27.09
CA ALA A 140 8.71 -12.06 -27.49
C ALA A 140 7.50 -12.54 -26.66
N GLU A 141 7.46 -12.23 -25.37
CA GLU A 141 6.38 -12.63 -24.47
C GLU A 141 5.28 -11.56 -24.35
N TYR A 142 5.66 -10.28 -24.44
CA TYR A 142 4.81 -9.14 -24.06
C TYR A 142 4.51 -8.17 -25.22
N GLY A 143 5.12 -8.35 -26.40
CA GLY A 143 5.06 -7.38 -27.50
C GLY A 143 3.66 -7.17 -28.08
N GLN A 144 2.77 -8.15 -27.91
CA GLN A 144 1.44 -8.17 -28.52
C GLN A 144 0.35 -7.51 -27.67
N ASP A 145 0.61 -7.29 -26.38
CA ASP A 145 -0.40 -6.77 -25.45
C ASP A 145 -0.41 -5.25 -25.38
N LYS A 146 -1.34 -4.73 -24.56
CA LYS A 146 -1.54 -3.30 -24.35
C LYS A 146 -1.29 -2.93 -22.90
N TYR A 147 -0.75 -1.74 -22.67
CA TYR A 147 -0.18 -1.37 -21.38
C TYR A 147 -0.55 0.02 -20.90
N PHE A 148 -0.49 0.21 -19.59
CA PHE A 148 -0.57 1.52 -18.95
C PHE A 148 0.20 1.53 -17.64
N SER A 149 0.91 2.61 -17.33
CA SER A 149 1.49 2.82 -16.00
C SER A 149 0.76 3.96 -15.30
N PRO A 150 -0.13 3.68 -14.33
CA PRO A 150 -0.84 4.72 -13.61
C PRO A 150 0.08 5.50 -12.68
N GLN A 151 -0.23 6.78 -12.49
CA GLN A 151 0.34 7.56 -11.40
C GLN A 151 -0.11 7.00 -10.04
N LYS A 152 0.68 7.22 -9.00
CA LYS A 152 0.46 6.63 -7.66
C LYS A 152 -0.94 6.84 -7.08
N LYS A 153 -1.57 7.99 -7.34
CA LYS A 153 -2.94 8.30 -6.91
C LYS A 153 -4.00 7.40 -7.55
N ASP A 154 -3.71 6.89 -8.74
CA ASP A 154 -4.62 6.10 -9.57
C ASP A 154 -4.36 4.59 -9.45
N TRP A 155 -3.36 4.18 -8.66
CA TRP A 155 -3.06 2.77 -8.39
C TRP A 155 -4.25 1.94 -7.86
N PRO A 156 -5.20 2.48 -7.08
CA PRO A 156 -6.38 1.74 -6.63
C PRO A 156 -7.44 1.48 -7.71
N ILE A 157 -7.34 2.13 -8.87
CA ILE A 157 -8.36 2.07 -9.93
C ILE A 157 -8.33 0.71 -10.63
N ASP A 158 -9.51 0.24 -11.04
CA ASP A 158 -9.64 -0.96 -11.87
C ASP A 158 -9.19 -0.67 -13.31
N PRO A 159 -8.21 -1.42 -13.87
CA PRO A 159 -7.77 -1.28 -15.26
C PRO A 159 -8.91 -1.41 -16.27
N ALA A 160 -10.02 -2.08 -15.94
CA ALA A 160 -11.18 -2.20 -16.81
C ALA A 160 -11.82 -0.85 -17.20
N HIS A 161 -11.58 0.22 -16.42
CA HIS A 161 -12.09 1.56 -16.71
C HIS A 161 -11.19 2.39 -17.62
N LEU A 162 -10.00 1.92 -17.96
CA LEU A 162 -9.06 2.66 -18.79
C LEU A 162 -9.38 2.52 -20.28
N LYS A 163 -9.43 3.66 -20.98
CA LYS A 163 -9.71 3.74 -22.42
C LYS A 163 -8.46 3.73 -23.27
N ASP A 164 -7.43 4.48 -22.85
CA ASP A 164 -6.22 4.69 -23.62
C ASP A 164 -5.11 3.76 -23.16
N TRP A 165 -4.60 2.95 -24.08
CA TRP A 165 -3.55 1.98 -23.82
C TRP A 165 -2.36 2.18 -24.75
N MET A 166 -1.16 2.04 -24.21
CA MET A 166 0.10 2.06 -24.95
C MET A 166 0.40 0.68 -25.54
N ASP A 167 1.20 0.66 -26.60
CA ASP A 167 1.86 -0.57 -27.05
C ASP A 167 3.12 -0.85 -26.20
N PHE A 168 3.80 -1.96 -26.53
CA PHE A 168 5.01 -2.40 -25.84
C PHE A 168 6.13 -1.34 -25.86
N LYS A 169 6.35 -0.67 -27.00
CA LYS A 169 7.39 0.36 -27.13
C LYS A 169 7.05 1.60 -26.28
N GLY A 170 5.78 1.99 -26.26
CA GLY A 170 5.29 3.10 -25.46
C GLY A 170 5.52 2.87 -23.97
N ILE A 171 5.13 1.70 -23.46
CA ILE A 171 5.33 1.39 -22.03
C ILE A 171 6.82 1.28 -21.66
N LEU A 172 7.67 0.76 -22.54
CA LEU A 172 9.13 0.74 -22.29
C LEU A 172 9.71 2.13 -22.09
N THR A 173 9.23 3.13 -22.85
CA THR A 173 9.67 4.52 -22.70
C THR A 173 9.29 5.09 -21.33
N GLU A 174 8.08 4.77 -20.84
CA GLU A 174 7.61 5.18 -19.52
C GLU A 174 8.40 4.47 -18.40
N ILE A 175 8.68 3.17 -18.54
CA ILE A 175 9.48 2.40 -17.58
C ILE A 175 10.88 2.99 -17.45
N ASP A 176 11.55 3.29 -18.58
CA ASP A 176 12.88 3.90 -18.59
C ASP A 176 12.88 5.27 -17.88
N TYR A 177 11.85 6.09 -18.12
CA TYR A 177 11.67 7.36 -17.42
C TYR A 177 11.54 7.16 -15.89
N LEU A 178 10.71 6.21 -15.45
CA LEU A 178 10.53 5.92 -14.02
C LEU A 178 11.82 5.41 -13.37
N PHE A 179 12.59 4.58 -14.08
CA PHE A 179 13.84 4.00 -13.58
C PHE A 179 14.91 5.06 -13.40
N LYS A 180 15.04 6.02 -14.35
CA LYS A 180 15.90 7.20 -14.20
C LYS A 180 15.59 8.03 -12.94
N HIS A 181 14.39 7.89 -12.39
CA HIS A 181 13.94 8.56 -11.17
C HIS A 181 13.86 7.64 -9.95
N ASN A 182 14.49 6.45 -10.00
CA ASN A 182 14.48 5.45 -8.92
C ASN A 182 13.05 5.08 -8.47
N LYS A 183 12.19 4.78 -9.45
CA LYS A 183 10.81 4.33 -9.23
C LYS A 183 10.54 3.04 -9.98
N ALA A 184 9.91 2.08 -9.32
CA ALA A 184 9.40 0.88 -9.94
C ALA A 184 8.17 1.26 -10.75
N ALA A 185 8.00 0.62 -11.89
CA ALA A 185 6.85 0.81 -12.74
C ALA A 185 5.72 -0.10 -12.27
N TYR A 186 4.61 0.46 -11.81
CA TYR A 186 3.38 -0.29 -11.69
C TYR A 186 2.71 -0.32 -13.06
N VAL A 187 2.48 -1.51 -13.60
CA VAL A 187 2.01 -1.69 -14.97
C VAL A 187 0.70 -2.46 -14.95
N TRP A 188 -0.27 -1.93 -15.67
CA TRP A 188 -1.47 -2.65 -16.07
C TRP A 188 -1.24 -3.21 -17.46
N ARG A 189 -1.60 -4.48 -17.65
CA ARG A 189 -1.54 -5.18 -18.92
C ARG A 189 -2.94 -5.62 -19.29
N LYS A 190 -3.33 -5.32 -20.52
CA LYS A 190 -4.51 -5.86 -21.18
C LYS A 190 -4.06 -6.91 -22.19
N ILE A 191 -4.40 -8.16 -21.90
CA ILE A 191 -3.99 -9.30 -22.73
C ILE A 191 -4.87 -9.33 -23.99
N GLN A 192 -4.29 -9.68 -25.15
CA GLN A 192 -5.04 -9.77 -26.41
C GLN A 192 -6.30 -10.65 -26.32
N ASN A 193 -6.22 -11.76 -25.59
CA ASN A 193 -7.32 -12.72 -25.42
C ASN A 193 -8.35 -12.31 -24.37
N GLY A 194 -8.26 -11.09 -23.84
CA GLY A 194 -9.10 -10.57 -22.77
C GLY A 194 -8.48 -10.75 -21.37
N GLY A 195 -9.00 -9.98 -20.42
CA GLY A 195 -8.49 -9.94 -19.05
C GLY A 195 -7.47 -8.83 -18.82
N TYR A 196 -7.20 -8.60 -17.53
CA TYR A 196 -6.29 -7.58 -17.05
C TYR A 196 -5.35 -8.18 -16.02
N GLU A 197 -4.07 -7.88 -16.16
CA GLU A 197 -3.06 -8.18 -15.17
C GLU A 197 -2.47 -6.89 -14.62
N ARG A 198 -1.91 -6.99 -13.42
CA ARG A 198 -1.19 -5.90 -12.77
C ARG A 198 0.12 -6.46 -12.25
N PHE A 199 1.21 -5.76 -12.51
CA PHE A 199 2.51 -6.17 -12.01
C PHE A 199 3.44 -4.99 -11.80
N PHE A 200 4.52 -5.22 -11.08
CA PHE A 200 5.63 -4.27 -10.98
C PHE A 200 6.82 -4.69 -11.83
N ILE A 201 7.45 -3.73 -12.48
CA ILE A 201 8.80 -3.89 -13.03
C ILE A 201 9.76 -3.09 -12.14
N VAL A 202 10.76 -3.77 -11.60
CA VAL A 202 11.72 -3.21 -10.64
C VAL A 202 13.11 -3.02 -11.25
N TRP A 203 13.87 -2.07 -10.70
CA TRP A 203 15.20 -1.67 -11.21
C TRP A 203 16.37 -2.11 -10.31
N TRP A 204 16.04 -2.54 -9.09
CA TRP A 204 17.00 -3.00 -8.09
C TRP A 204 17.29 -4.49 -8.25
#